data_AF-A0A3B8ZLU9-F1
#
_entry.id   AF-A0A3B8ZLU9-F1
#
_cell.length_a   1.000
_cell.length_b   1.000
_cell.length_c   1.000
_cell.angle_alpha   90.00
_cell.angle_beta   90.00
_cell.angle_gamma   90.00
#
_symmetry.space_group_name_H-M   'P 1'
#
loop_
_entity.id
_entity.type
_entity.pdbx_description
1 polymer ?
#
loop_
_entity_poly.entity_id
_entity_poly.type
_entity_poly.pdbx_seq_one_letter_code
_entity_poly.pdbx_strand_id
1 'polypeptide(L)'
;TGGYDLIIDAPDVKAPEFNDFIKTIEQIQTELASVPGVSGSMSIPDLLRFLKGKPGREPQTLTERLMAGAINAPARNQLQLLTKFEPGLVSGFWNRDRNVMRISVMTGDLAGNQAKLDRLDAIESIGRKYSPTARTAGAEILIMFLVSSMLSDQWITFGVAVAAIVVMLTISFRSIGLALLALIPNASPILIVIGTMGWLGLKMNMATAMLASVSMGLAVDFSIHYLYRFRHELKSGRDFNAAIRQAHGTVGLAIILANLALIAGFMVLTLSDFVPTVQFGFLVTIVMLGGLTANLLILPLLLRTLRVIWPSSLGL
;
A
#
# COMPACT_ATOMS: atom_id res chain seq x y z
N THR A 1 7.14 16.04 5.69
CA THR A 1 5.87 16.78 5.64
C THR A 1 5.18 16.39 4.34
N GLY A 2 4.05 15.70 4.48
CA GLY A 2 3.21 15.33 3.35
C GLY A 2 2.40 16.53 2.88
N GLY A 3 2.03 16.57 1.60
CA GLY A 3 1.27 17.66 1.03
C GLY A 3 0.38 17.18 -0.10
N TYR A 4 -0.83 17.73 -0.14
CA TYR A 4 -1.76 17.56 -1.25
C TYR A 4 -1.73 18.80 -2.13
N ASP A 5 -2.10 18.62 -3.38
CA ASP A 5 -2.22 19.69 -4.34
C ASP A 5 -3.68 19.81 -4.73
N LEU A 6 -4.30 20.93 -4.43
CA LEU A 6 -5.61 21.26 -4.95
C LEU A 6 -5.41 22.00 -6.27
N ILE A 7 -5.94 21.41 -7.34
CA ILE A 7 -5.80 21.89 -8.70
C ILE A 7 -7.13 22.50 -9.14
N ILE A 8 -7.09 23.76 -9.59
CA ILE A 8 -8.28 24.55 -9.91
C ILE A 8 -8.07 25.22 -11.28
N ASP A 9 -9.10 25.24 -12.12
CA ASP A 9 -9.08 25.99 -13.37
C ASP A 9 -9.06 27.50 -13.07
N ALA A 10 -8.11 28.19 -13.68
CA ALA A 10 -7.91 29.62 -13.53
C ALA A 10 -8.37 30.36 -14.80
N PRO A 11 -8.99 31.55 -14.67
CA PRO A 11 -9.23 32.40 -15.83
C PRO A 11 -7.89 32.90 -16.41
N ASP A 12 -7.90 33.32 -17.67
CA ASP A 12 -6.74 33.97 -18.29
C ASP A 12 -6.33 35.18 -17.42
N VAL A 13 -5.03 35.36 -17.17
CA VAL A 13 -4.50 36.50 -16.40
C VAL A 13 -4.88 37.87 -17.00
N LYS A 14 -5.17 37.90 -18.31
CA LYS A 14 -5.65 39.11 -18.97
C LYS A 14 -7.14 39.39 -18.69
N ALA A 15 -7.90 38.40 -18.25
CA ALA A 15 -9.32 38.55 -17.97
C ALA A 15 -9.55 39.51 -16.78
N PRO A 16 -10.60 40.35 -16.82
CA PRO A 16 -10.90 41.30 -15.75
C PRO A 16 -11.24 40.60 -14.41
N GLU A 17 -11.82 39.41 -14.49
CA GLU A 17 -12.19 38.56 -13.35
C GLU A 17 -11.02 37.91 -12.61
N PHE A 18 -9.78 37.99 -13.15
CA PHE A 18 -8.60 37.38 -12.53
C PHE A 18 -8.33 37.87 -11.10
N ASN A 19 -8.58 39.16 -10.83
CA ASN A 19 -8.36 39.70 -9.47
C ASN A 19 -9.36 39.14 -8.47
N ASP A 20 -10.61 38.91 -8.88
CA ASP A 20 -11.62 38.30 -8.02
C ASP A 20 -11.36 36.81 -7.85
N PHE A 21 -10.86 36.13 -8.88
CA PHE A 21 -10.35 34.76 -8.77
C PHE A 21 -9.23 34.65 -7.72
N ILE A 22 -8.28 35.58 -7.66
CA ILE A 22 -7.23 35.58 -6.63
C ILE A 22 -7.83 35.71 -5.22
N LYS A 23 -8.88 36.51 -5.03
CA LYS A 23 -9.60 36.56 -3.74
C LYS A 23 -10.31 35.24 -3.42
N THR A 24 -10.88 34.59 -4.42
CA THR A 24 -11.47 33.25 -4.26
C THR A 24 -10.44 32.24 -3.79
N ILE A 25 -9.22 32.27 -4.33
CA ILE A 25 -8.12 31.42 -3.86
C ILE A 25 -7.79 31.70 -2.39
N GLU A 26 -7.72 32.97 -1.96
CA GLU A 26 -7.50 33.32 -0.55
C GLU A 26 -8.62 32.81 0.38
N GLN A 27 -9.88 32.84 -0.09
CA GLN A 27 -11.02 32.27 0.64
C GLN A 27 -10.89 30.74 0.77
N ILE A 28 -10.53 30.05 -0.31
CA ILE A 28 -10.26 28.60 -0.30
C ILE A 28 -9.16 28.29 0.70
N GLN A 29 -8.05 29.02 0.69
CA GLN A 29 -6.94 28.81 1.63
C GLN A 29 -7.37 29.01 3.10
N THR A 30 -8.30 29.93 3.36
CA THR A 30 -8.87 30.17 4.69
C THR A 30 -9.76 29.00 5.14
N GLU A 31 -10.61 28.48 4.25
CA GLU A 31 -11.43 27.30 4.55
C GLU A 31 -10.57 26.05 4.73
N LEU A 32 -9.52 25.86 3.92
CA LEU A 32 -8.58 24.74 4.04
C LEU A 32 -7.87 24.70 5.40
N ALA A 33 -7.59 25.86 6.01
CA ALA A 33 -6.98 25.93 7.33
C ALA A 33 -7.88 25.38 8.45
N SER A 34 -9.19 25.25 8.21
CA SER A 34 -10.14 24.66 9.16
C SER A 34 -10.21 23.12 9.08
N VAL A 35 -9.63 22.52 8.04
CA VAL A 35 -9.64 21.07 7.84
C VAL A 35 -8.69 20.38 8.83
N PRO A 36 -9.14 19.35 9.57
CA PRO A 36 -8.29 18.63 10.52
C PRO A 36 -7.02 18.07 9.88
N GLY A 37 -5.87 18.34 10.49
CA GLY A 37 -4.57 17.87 10.02
C GLY A 37 -3.99 18.65 8.84
N VAL A 38 -4.61 19.75 8.40
CA VAL A 38 -3.97 20.74 7.51
C VAL A 38 -3.15 21.71 8.37
N SER A 39 -1.86 21.84 8.04
CA SER A 39 -0.93 22.72 8.76
C SER A 39 -0.76 24.08 8.08
N GLY A 40 -1.14 24.18 6.80
CA GLY A 40 -1.07 25.42 6.03
C GLY A 40 -1.32 25.18 4.55
N SER A 41 -1.37 26.26 3.77
CA SER A 41 -1.42 26.18 2.31
C SER A 41 -0.58 27.28 1.67
N MET A 42 -0.16 27.07 0.43
CA MET A 42 0.62 28.03 -0.36
C MET A 42 0.12 28.06 -1.80
N SER A 43 -0.08 29.26 -2.34
CA SER A 43 -0.46 29.48 -3.74
C SER A 43 0.03 30.85 -4.25
N ILE A 44 -0.44 31.27 -5.43
CA ILE A 44 -0.12 32.56 -6.05
C ILE A 44 -0.40 33.77 -5.14
N PRO A 45 -1.51 33.85 -4.37
CA PRO A 45 -1.73 34.97 -3.46
C PRO A 45 -0.60 35.14 -2.43
N ASP A 46 0.01 34.06 -1.97
CA ASP A 46 1.13 34.12 -1.02
C ASP A 46 2.41 34.65 -1.67
N LEU A 47 2.68 34.28 -2.93
CA LEU A 47 3.77 34.88 -3.71
C LEU A 47 3.55 36.38 -3.91
N LEU A 48 2.30 36.78 -4.19
CA LEU A 48 1.94 38.19 -4.32
C LEU A 48 2.08 38.94 -2.99
N ARG A 49 1.72 38.32 -1.86
CA ARG A 49 1.93 38.90 -0.52
C ARG A 49 3.41 39.00 -0.17
N PHE A 50 4.22 38.02 -0.53
CA PHE A 50 5.68 38.06 -0.34
C PHE A 50 6.30 39.26 -1.07
N LEU A 51 5.81 39.59 -2.27
CA LEU A 51 6.23 40.78 -2.99
C LEU A 51 5.87 42.10 -2.30
N LYS A 52 4.79 42.14 -1.52
CA LYS A 52 4.40 43.34 -0.78
C LYS A 52 5.36 43.68 0.35
N GLY A 53 6.28 42.77 0.69
CA GLY A 53 7.27 42.94 1.74
C GLY A 53 6.65 42.99 3.14
N LYS A 54 7.50 43.08 4.17
CA LYS A 54 7.04 43.31 5.55
C LYS A 54 6.66 44.80 5.70
N PRO A 55 5.50 45.13 6.31
CA PRO A 55 5.11 46.51 6.55
C PRO A 55 6.19 47.23 7.38
N GLY A 56 6.66 48.39 6.88
CA GLY A 56 7.60 49.26 7.58
C GLY A 56 9.08 49.18 7.18
N ARG A 57 9.45 48.43 6.14
CA ARG A 57 10.83 48.42 5.60
C ARG A 57 10.90 49.24 4.31
N GLU A 58 11.62 50.36 4.30
CA GLU A 58 11.78 51.17 3.09
C GLU A 58 12.63 50.42 2.04
N PRO A 59 12.21 50.46 0.76
CA PRO A 59 12.95 49.83 -0.33
C PRO A 59 14.28 50.57 -0.58
N GLN A 60 15.39 49.87 -0.35
CA GLN A 60 16.75 50.41 -0.44
C GLN A 60 17.34 50.29 -1.85
N THR A 61 16.84 49.38 -2.69
CA THR A 61 17.34 49.19 -4.06
C THR A 61 16.39 49.74 -5.13
N LEU A 62 16.91 50.08 -6.32
CA LEU A 62 16.11 50.51 -7.47
C LEU A 62 15.09 49.43 -7.87
N THR A 63 15.48 48.16 -7.78
CA THR A 63 14.62 47.00 -7.99
C THR A 63 13.48 46.97 -6.96
N GLU A 64 13.77 47.19 -5.68
CA GLU A 64 12.74 47.26 -4.64
C GLU A 64 11.79 48.45 -4.83
N ARG A 65 12.28 49.61 -5.31
CA ARG A 65 11.44 50.79 -5.62
C ARG A 65 10.51 50.57 -6.81
N LEU A 66 11.01 49.91 -7.87
CA LEU A 66 10.20 49.52 -9.03
C LEU A 66 9.15 48.47 -8.65
N MET A 67 9.53 47.51 -7.80
CA MET A 67 8.62 46.52 -7.23
C MET A 67 7.59 47.18 -6.30
N ALA A 68 7.98 48.21 -5.53
CA ALA A 68 7.06 48.97 -4.67
C ALA A 68 5.99 49.74 -5.44
N GLY A 69 6.29 50.27 -6.63
CA GLY A 69 5.27 50.81 -7.54
C GLY A 69 4.29 49.74 -8.05
N ALA A 70 4.75 48.49 -8.18
CA ALA A 70 3.91 47.35 -8.55
C ALA A 70 3.08 46.81 -7.37
N ILE A 71 3.43 47.09 -6.11
CA ILE A 71 2.71 46.62 -4.89
C ILE A 71 1.25 47.12 -4.85
N ASN A 72 0.97 48.29 -5.43
CA ASN A 72 -0.38 48.86 -5.49
C ASN A 72 -1.11 48.52 -6.80
N ALA A 73 -0.46 47.81 -7.73
CA ALA A 73 -1.08 47.40 -8.97
C ALA A 73 -2.03 46.21 -8.75
N PRO A 74 -3.03 46.01 -9.63
CA PRO A 74 -3.88 44.83 -9.61
C PRO A 74 -3.07 43.52 -9.64
N ALA A 75 -3.58 42.45 -9.02
CA ALA A 75 -2.88 41.17 -8.88
C ALA A 75 -2.37 40.62 -10.22
N ARG A 76 -3.12 40.81 -11.31
CA ARG A 76 -2.69 40.44 -12.67
C ARG A 76 -1.37 41.11 -13.10
N ASN A 77 -1.16 42.38 -12.77
CA ASN A 77 0.02 43.13 -13.16
C ASN A 77 1.24 42.68 -12.34
N GLN A 78 1.02 42.44 -11.05
CA GLN A 78 2.04 41.89 -10.15
C GLN A 78 2.49 40.50 -10.59
N LEU A 79 1.54 39.63 -10.94
CA LEU A 79 1.85 38.28 -11.40
C LEU A 79 2.60 38.28 -12.74
N GLN A 80 2.23 39.18 -13.66
CA GLN A 80 2.97 39.35 -14.92
C GLN A 80 4.42 39.79 -14.68
N LEU A 81 4.66 40.69 -13.73
CA LEU A 81 6.01 41.10 -13.34
C LEU A 81 6.77 39.94 -12.68
N LEU A 82 6.16 39.26 -11.71
CA LEU A 82 6.76 38.06 -11.09
C LEU A 82 7.19 37.04 -12.11
N THR A 83 6.37 36.80 -13.13
CA THR A 83 6.73 35.77 -14.10
C THR A 83 7.88 36.20 -15.02
N LYS A 84 8.12 37.51 -15.17
CA LYS A 84 9.28 38.02 -15.92
C LYS A 84 10.58 37.88 -15.11
N PHE A 85 10.51 38.06 -13.80
CA PHE A 85 11.68 38.03 -12.92
C PHE A 85 12.00 36.63 -12.37
N GLU A 86 10.98 35.89 -11.96
CA GLU A 86 11.07 34.58 -11.29
C GLU A 86 10.10 33.57 -11.94
N PRO A 87 10.33 33.20 -13.21
CA PRO A 87 9.42 32.31 -13.94
C PRO A 87 9.26 30.94 -13.28
N GLY A 88 10.30 30.42 -12.62
CA GLY A 88 10.28 29.12 -11.95
C GLY A 88 9.37 29.09 -10.71
N LEU A 89 9.31 30.19 -9.95
CA LEU A 89 8.41 30.28 -8.79
C LEU A 89 6.95 30.32 -9.23
N VAL A 90 6.64 31.07 -10.29
CA VAL A 90 5.27 31.17 -10.80
C VAL A 90 4.81 29.87 -11.45
N SER A 91 5.66 29.22 -12.26
CA SER A 91 5.30 27.98 -12.95
C SER A 91 5.05 26.80 -12.00
N GLY A 92 5.61 26.84 -10.79
CA GLY A 92 5.32 25.87 -9.72
C GLY A 92 3.89 25.90 -9.20
N PHE A 93 3.20 27.05 -9.32
CA PHE A 93 1.82 27.26 -8.84
C PHE A 93 0.81 27.58 -9.94
N TRP A 94 1.24 27.98 -11.13
CA TRP A 94 0.34 28.32 -12.23
C TRP A 94 0.88 27.80 -13.57
N ASN A 95 0.10 26.93 -14.21
CA ASN A 95 0.32 26.50 -15.57
C ASN A 95 -0.49 27.39 -16.53
N ARG A 96 0.23 28.17 -17.34
CA ARG A 96 -0.34 29.16 -18.27
C ARG A 96 -1.04 28.52 -19.45
N ASP A 97 -0.45 27.50 -20.03
CA ASP A 97 -0.95 26.89 -21.28
C ASP A 97 -2.25 26.15 -21.03
N ARG A 98 -2.41 25.59 -19.83
CA ARG A 98 -3.63 24.88 -19.42
C ARG A 98 -4.59 25.74 -18.62
N ASN A 99 -4.21 26.96 -18.26
CA ASN A 99 -4.99 27.84 -17.39
C ASN A 99 -5.38 27.13 -16.07
N VAL A 100 -4.39 26.55 -15.40
CA VAL A 100 -4.61 25.79 -14.16
C VAL A 100 -3.73 26.34 -13.05
N MET A 101 -4.32 26.60 -11.89
CA MET A 101 -3.61 27.02 -10.68
C MET A 101 -3.58 25.91 -9.63
N ARG A 102 -2.45 25.81 -8.94
CA ARG A 102 -2.18 24.87 -7.86
C ARG A 102 -2.20 25.60 -6.52
N ILE A 103 -2.90 25.02 -5.56
CA ILE A 103 -2.81 25.35 -4.15
C ILE A 103 -2.14 24.16 -3.47
N SER A 104 -0.91 24.36 -3.00
CA SER A 104 -0.21 23.32 -2.24
C SER A 104 -0.67 23.35 -0.80
N VAL A 105 -1.25 22.26 -0.32
CA VAL A 105 -1.82 22.09 1.02
C VAL A 105 -0.84 21.24 1.83
N MET A 106 -0.22 21.85 2.84
CA MET A 106 0.70 21.18 3.74
C MET A 106 -0.09 20.48 4.83
N THR A 107 0.22 19.20 5.09
CA THR A 107 -0.51 18.43 6.06
C THR A 107 0.38 17.77 7.11
N GLY A 108 -0.16 17.67 8.31
CA GLY A 108 0.40 16.86 9.39
C GLY A 108 0.08 15.38 9.20
N ASP A 109 0.76 14.53 9.97
CA ASP A 109 0.48 13.11 9.97
C ASP A 109 -0.85 12.82 10.68
N LEU A 110 -1.78 12.19 9.95
CA LEU A 110 -3.00 11.63 10.51
C LEU A 110 -2.86 10.12 10.66
N ALA A 111 -3.32 9.59 11.79
CA ALA A 111 -3.38 8.16 12.03
C ALA A 111 -4.62 7.55 11.33
N GLY A 112 -4.39 6.50 10.53
CA GLY A 112 -5.45 5.75 9.86
C GLY A 112 -5.71 6.21 8.42
N ASN A 113 -5.91 5.23 7.52
CA ASN A 113 -6.18 5.51 6.10
C ASN A 113 -7.52 6.23 5.90
N GLN A 114 -8.54 5.92 6.72
CA GLN A 114 -9.84 6.56 6.61
C GLN A 114 -9.77 8.06 6.88
N ALA A 115 -9.11 8.47 7.96
CA ALA A 115 -8.93 9.89 8.28
C ALA A 115 -8.16 10.65 7.19
N LYS A 116 -7.22 9.98 6.49
CA LYS A 116 -6.51 10.57 5.34
C LYS A 116 -7.41 10.71 4.11
N LEU A 117 -8.29 9.74 3.85
CA LEU A 117 -9.29 9.79 2.78
C LEU A 117 -10.35 10.86 3.04
N ASP A 118 -10.92 10.90 4.25
CA ASP A 118 -11.91 11.89 4.66
C ASP A 118 -11.35 13.32 4.53
N ARG A 119 -10.07 13.51 4.87
CA ARG A 119 -9.37 14.79 4.69
C ARG A 119 -9.24 15.17 3.23
N LEU A 120 -8.91 14.20 2.36
CA LEU A 120 -8.81 14.45 0.92
C LEU A 120 -10.15 14.85 0.31
N ASP A 121 -11.22 14.13 0.68
CA ASP A 121 -12.58 14.45 0.25
C ASP A 121 -13.00 15.84 0.76
N ALA A 122 -12.64 16.19 2.00
CA ALA A 122 -12.88 17.53 2.55
C ALA A 122 -12.17 18.62 1.75
N ILE A 123 -10.87 18.45 1.46
CA ILE A 123 -10.08 19.40 0.65
C ILE A 123 -10.67 19.55 -0.75
N GLU A 124 -11.06 18.44 -1.39
CA GLU A 124 -11.66 18.47 -2.72
C GLU A 124 -13.04 19.13 -2.71
N SER A 125 -13.87 18.85 -1.72
CA SER A 125 -15.21 19.44 -1.58
C SER A 125 -15.15 20.96 -1.42
N ILE A 126 -14.18 21.47 -0.66
CA ILE A 126 -13.93 22.92 -0.52
C ILE A 126 -13.55 23.51 -1.86
N GLY A 127 -12.65 22.87 -2.62
CA GLY A 127 -12.32 23.32 -3.97
C GLY A 127 -13.54 23.33 -4.91
N ARG A 128 -14.35 22.27 -4.87
CA ARG A 128 -15.53 22.09 -5.72
C ARG A 128 -16.65 23.08 -5.45
N LYS A 129 -16.73 23.64 -4.24
CA LYS A 129 -17.65 24.74 -3.89
C LYS A 129 -17.40 26.00 -4.74
N TYR A 130 -16.15 26.25 -5.10
CA TYR A 130 -15.73 27.45 -5.83
C TYR A 130 -15.41 27.20 -7.30
N SER A 131 -15.01 25.97 -7.66
CA SER A 131 -14.74 25.57 -9.03
C SER A 131 -15.15 24.11 -9.23
N PRO A 132 -16.20 23.82 -10.03
CA PRO A 132 -16.71 22.45 -10.21
C PRO A 132 -15.68 21.44 -10.73
N THR A 133 -14.61 21.91 -11.38
CA THR A 133 -13.52 21.10 -11.94
C THR A 133 -12.35 20.90 -10.98
N ALA A 134 -12.44 21.43 -9.76
CA ALA A 134 -11.41 21.29 -8.74
C ALA A 134 -11.14 19.81 -8.41
N ARG A 135 -9.87 19.46 -8.36
CA ARG A 135 -9.41 18.08 -8.12
C ARG A 135 -8.20 18.05 -7.21
N THR A 136 -8.12 17.05 -6.35
CA THR A 136 -6.93 16.80 -5.54
C THR A 136 -5.90 15.99 -6.32
N ALA A 137 -4.63 16.31 -6.12
CA ALA A 137 -3.48 15.66 -6.74
C ALA A 137 -2.29 15.62 -5.75
N GLY A 138 -1.21 14.98 -6.15
CA GLY A 138 0.03 14.95 -5.38
C GLY A 138 0.57 13.55 -5.17
N ALA A 139 1.89 13.46 -4.95
CA ALA A 139 2.58 12.19 -4.77
C ALA A 139 2.06 11.40 -3.55
N GLU A 140 1.65 12.10 -2.49
CA GLU A 140 1.10 11.45 -1.29
C GLU A 140 -0.25 10.78 -1.56
N ILE A 141 -1.10 11.37 -2.41
CA ILE A 141 -2.37 10.75 -2.82
C ILE A 141 -2.08 9.47 -3.61
N LEU A 142 -1.14 9.53 -4.54
CA LEU A 142 -0.75 8.38 -5.34
C LEU A 142 -0.21 7.25 -4.45
N ILE A 143 0.71 7.55 -3.53
CA ILE A 143 1.28 6.56 -2.61
C ILE A 143 0.18 5.98 -1.71
N MET A 144 -0.71 6.81 -1.17
CA MET A 144 -1.83 6.35 -0.34
C MET A 144 -2.76 5.43 -1.12
N PHE A 145 -3.15 5.82 -2.34
CA PHE A 145 -4.00 5.02 -3.22
C PHE A 145 -3.34 3.68 -3.58
N LEU A 146 -2.05 3.70 -3.91
CA LEU A 146 -1.28 2.49 -4.18
C LEU A 146 -1.28 1.56 -2.96
N VAL A 147 -1.00 2.08 -1.76
CA VAL A 147 -1.01 1.28 -0.54
C VAL A 147 -2.41 0.73 -0.24
N SER A 148 -3.47 1.51 -0.36
CA SER A 148 -4.84 1.03 -0.13
C SER A 148 -5.28 0.00 -1.16
N SER A 149 -4.95 0.20 -2.44
CA SER A 149 -5.24 -0.78 -3.50
C SER A 149 -4.51 -2.08 -3.21
N MET A 150 -3.20 -2.02 -2.93
CA MET A 150 -2.42 -3.22 -2.61
C MET A 150 -2.98 -4.00 -1.42
N LEU A 151 -3.45 -3.32 -0.37
CA LEU A 151 -4.07 -4.00 0.77
C LEU A 151 -5.40 -4.67 0.40
N SER A 152 -6.23 -4.03 -0.43
CA SER A 152 -7.49 -4.62 -0.92
C SER A 152 -7.22 -5.81 -1.85
N ASP A 153 -6.33 -5.62 -2.82
CA ASP A 153 -5.92 -6.63 -3.79
C ASP A 153 -5.30 -7.85 -3.10
N GLN A 154 -4.63 -7.66 -1.95
CA GLN A 154 -4.07 -8.75 -1.17
C GLN A 154 -5.13 -9.71 -0.62
N TRP A 155 -6.25 -9.20 -0.10
CA TRP A 155 -7.32 -10.06 0.41
C TRP A 155 -8.01 -10.83 -0.71
N ILE A 156 -8.20 -10.18 -1.86
CA ILE A 156 -8.77 -10.80 -3.05
C ILE A 156 -7.83 -11.90 -3.56
N THR A 157 -6.54 -11.59 -3.78
CA THR A 157 -5.55 -12.54 -4.28
C THR A 157 -5.33 -13.70 -3.31
N PHE A 158 -5.29 -13.44 -2.01
CA PHE A 158 -5.24 -14.50 -1.00
C PHE A 158 -6.47 -15.42 -1.06
N GLY A 159 -7.68 -14.84 -1.15
CA GLY A 159 -8.92 -15.61 -1.30
C GLY A 159 -8.93 -16.46 -2.58
N VAL A 160 -8.51 -15.87 -3.71
CA VAL A 160 -8.38 -16.56 -5.00
C VAL A 160 -7.34 -17.68 -4.91
N ALA A 161 -6.19 -17.45 -4.30
CA ALA A 161 -5.14 -18.45 -4.11
C ALA A 161 -5.61 -19.62 -3.24
N VAL A 162 -6.26 -19.34 -2.11
CA VAL A 162 -6.84 -20.37 -1.24
C VAL A 162 -7.91 -21.16 -1.98
N ALA A 163 -8.81 -20.50 -2.71
CA ALA A 163 -9.84 -21.18 -3.50
C ALA A 163 -9.23 -22.08 -4.59
N ALA A 164 -8.23 -21.58 -5.33
CA ALA A 164 -7.52 -22.35 -6.35
C ALA A 164 -6.80 -23.57 -5.74
N ILE A 165 -6.15 -23.40 -4.59
CA ILE A 165 -5.51 -24.48 -3.85
C ILE A 165 -6.54 -25.53 -3.41
N VAL A 166 -7.69 -25.12 -2.85
CA VAL A 166 -8.75 -26.04 -2.44
C VAL A 166 -9.26 -26.83 -3.64
N VAL A 167 -9.51 -26.17 -4.76
CA VAL A 167 -9.96 -26.82 -5.99
C VAL A 167 -8.91 -27.84 -6.47
N MET A 168 -7.64 -27.44 -6.56
CA MET A 168 -6.54 -28.30 -6.97
C MET A 168 -6.41 -29.53 -6.06
N LEU A 169 -6.34 -29.34 -4.74
CA LEU A 169 -6.25 -30.42 -3.76
C LEU A 169 -7.48 -31.33 -3.80
N THR A 170 -8.68 -30.76 -3.97
CA THR A 170 -9.91 -31.54 -4.10
C THR A 170 -9.86 -32.42 -5.33
N ILE A 171 -9.34 -31.93 -6.46
CA ILE A 171 -9.16 -32.72 -7.68
C ILE A 171 -8.09 -33.81 -7.47
N SER A 172 -6.92 -33.46 -6.93
CA SER A 172 -5.81 -34.40 -6.71
C SER A 172 -6.16 -35.52 -5.73
N PHE A 173 -6.86 -35.20 -4.64
CA PHE A 173 -7.18 -36.16 -3.59
C PHE A 173 -8.59 -36.73 -3.70
N ARG A 174 -9.46 -36.17 -4.54
CA ARG A 174 -10.89 -36.51 -4.65
C ARG A 174 -11.61 -36.43 -3.30
N SER A 175 -11.21 -35.50 -2.44
CA SER A 175 -11.80 -35.26 -1.12
C SER A 175 -11.58 -33.83 -0.69
N ILE A 176 -12.67 -33.08 -0.51
CA ILE A 176 -12.64 -31.72 0.02
C ILE A 176 -12.20 -31.69 1.49
N GLY A 177 -12.52 -32.74 2.25
CA GLY A 177 -12.09 -32.86 3.65
C GLY A 177 -10.58 -32.95 3.78
N LEU A 178 -9.91 -33.71 2.89
CA LEU A 178 -8.44 -33.76 2.83
C LEU A 178 -7.83 -32.44 2.36
N ALA A 179 -8.48 -31.76 1.40
CA ALA A 179 -8.04 -30.44 0.94
C ALA A 179 -8.08 -29.39 2.07
N LEU A 180 -9.18 -29.33 2.82
CA LEU A 180 -9.33 -28.43 3.96
C LEU A 180 -8.36 -28.78 5.11
N LEU A 181 -8.13 -30.07 5.36
CA LEU A 181 -7.18 -30.52 6.37
C LEU A 181 -5.74 -30.10 6.01
N ALA A 182 -5.37 -30.20 4.73
CA ALA A 182 -4.06 -29.77 4.24
C ALA A 182 -3.86 -28.24 4.35
N LEU A 183 -4.91 -27.43 4.29
CA LEU A 183 -4.80 -25.98 4.45
C LEU A 183 -4.31 -25.58 5.86
N ILE A 184 -4.69 -26.32 6.90
CA ILE A 184 -4.40 -25.97 8.30
C ILE A 184 -2.90 -25.80 8.57
N PRO A 185 -2.02 -26.80 8.31
CA PRO A 185 -0.59 -26.63 8.55
C PRO A 185 0.03 -25.52 7.67
N ASN A 186 -0.50 -25.28 6.46
CA ASN A 186 0.02 -24.26 5.55
C ASN A 186 -0.38 -22.83 5.95
N ALA A 187 -1.60 -22.63 6.41
CA ALA A 187 -2.09 -21.34 6.87
C ALA A 187 -1.54 -20.98 8.27
N SER A 188 -1.27 -21.98 9.11
CA SER A 188 -0.81 -21.75 10.48
C SER A 188 0.42 -20.82 10.63
N PRO A 189 1.55 -21.00 9.92
CA PRO A 189 2.68 -20.09 10.05
C PRO A 189 2.37 -18.68 9.55
N ILE A 190 1.57 -18.53 8.50
CA ILE A 190 1.15 -17.23 7.96
C ILE A 190 0.31 -16.49 9.00
N LEU A 191 -0.68 -17.17 9.57
CA LEU A 191 -1.55 -16.62 10.62
C LEU A 191 -0.76 -16.26 11.88
N ILE A 192 0.23 -17.07 12.26
CA ILE A 192 1.11 -16.77 13.40
C ILE A 192 1.92 -15.50 13.13
N VAL A 193 2.55 -15.37 11.94
CA VAL A 193 3.34 -14.18 11.61
C VAL A 193 2.45 -12.92 11.55
N ILE A 194 1.35 -12.97 10.82
CA ILE A 194 0.41 -11.83 10.69
C ILE A 194 -0.23 -11.49 12.05
N GLY A 195 -0.62 -12.50 12.82
CA GLY A 195 -1.21 -12.33 14.14
C GLY A 195 -0.24 -11.72 15.14
N THR A 196 1.03 -12.15 15.12
CA THR A 196 2.09 -11.58 15.95
C THR A 196 2.37 -10.13 15.55
N MET A 197 2.38 -9.83 14.26
CA MET A 197 2.51 -8.44 13.79
C MET A 197 1.37 -7.55 14.27
N GLY A 198 0.13 -8.03 14.17
CA GLY A 198 -1.04 -7.31 14.68
C GLY A 198 -0.97 -7.08 16.20
N TRP A 199 -0.53 -8.09 16.95
CA TRP A 199 -0.36 -7.99 18.40
C TRP A 199 0.73 -6.99 18.80
N LEU A 200 1.82 -6.93 18.04
CA LEU A 200 2.92 -5.97 18.24
C LEU A 200 2.59 -4.56 17.72
N GLY A 201 1.43 -4.35 17.09
CA GLY A 201 1.05 -3.06 16.49
C GLY A 201 1.92 -2.68 15.28
N LEU A 202 2.55 -3.66 14.62
CA LEU A 202 3.35 -3.43 13.43
C LEU A 202 2.42 -3.11 12.25
N LYS A 203 2.65 -1.96 11.60
CA LYS A 203 1.88 -1.57 10.43
C LYS A 203 2.18 -2.51 9.27
N MET A 204 1.12 -3.00 8.62
CA MET A 204 1.27 -3.70 7.34
C MET A 204 1.86 -2.76 6.30
N ASN A 205 2.78 -3.28 5.51
CA ASN A 205 3.40 -2.62 4.38
C ASN A 205 3.33 -3.53 3.14
N MET A 206 3.94 -3.10 2.04
CA MET A 206 3.94 -3.84 0.78
C MET A 206 4.51 -5.27 0.93
N ALA A 207 5.56 -5.45 1.73
CA ALA A 207 6.18 -6.75 1.96
C ALA A 207 5.24 -7.72 2.68
N THR A 208 4.59 -7.24 3.74
CA THR A 208 3.69 -8.05 4.57
C THR A 208 2.38 -8.34 3.86
N ALA A 209 1.97 -7.45 2.94
CA ALA A 209 0.83 -7.71 2.08
C ALA A 209 1.12 -8.97 1.25
N MET A 210 2.15 -8.96 0.42
CA MET A 210 2.46 -10.08 -0.49
C MET A 210 2.73 -11.43 0.20
N LEU A 211 3.18 -11.40 1.47
CA LEU A 211 3.53 -12.58 2.27
C LEU A 211 2.44 -13.66 2.23
N ALA A 212 1.18 -13.28 2.51
CA ALA A 212 0.11 -14.28 2.68
C ALA A 212 -0.16 -15.06 1.39
N SER A 213 -0.27 -14.37 0.25
CA SER A 213 -0.58 -15.02 -1.03
C SER A 213 0.59 -15.86 -1.53
N VAL A 214 1.82 -15.34 -1.47
CA VAL A 214 3.01 -16.05 -1.98
C VAL A 214 3.34 -17.25 -1.10
N SER A 215 3.41 -17.07 0.22
CA SER A 215 3.76 -18.16 1.13
C SER A 215 2.72 -19.28 1.13
N MET A 216 1.44 -18.97 0.92
CA MET A 216 0.41 -20.00 0.81
C MET A 216 0.65 -20.93 -0.38
N GLY A 217 1.02 -20.36 -1.53
CA GLY A 217 1.36 -21.12 -2.73
C GLY A 217 2.64 -21.95 -2.58
N LEU A 218 3.65 -21.45 -1.85
CA LEU A 218 4.88 -22.19 -1.61
C LEU A 218 4.72 -23.32 -0.59
N ALA A 219 3.90 -23.12 0.45
CA ALA A 219 3.75 -24.09 1.53
C ALA A 219 2.91 -25.32 1.11
N VAL A 220 1.92 -25.14 0.22
CA VAL A 220 0.97 -26.20 -0.15
C VAL A 220 1.65 -27.43 -0.76
N ASP A 221 2.75 -27.24 -1.49
CA ASP A 221 3.48 -28.32 -2.16
C ASP A 221 3.96 -29.38 -1.16
N PHE A 222 4.32 -28.97 0.06
CA PHE A 222 4.75 -29.88 1.12
C PHE A 222 3.63 -30.84 1.52
N SER A 223 2.42 -30.30 1.73
CA SER A 223 1.23 -31.11 2.01
C SER A 223 0.90 -32.05 0.85
N ILE A 224 1.02 -31.59 -0.40
CA ILE A 224 0.71 -32.41 -1.58
C ILE A 224 1.63 -33.62 -1.64
N HIS A 225 2.95 -33.40 -1.59
CA HIS A 225 3.92 -34.48 -1.66
C HIS A 225 3.78 -35.45 -0.49
N TYR A 226 3.60 -34.91 0.73
CA TYR A 226 3.44 -35.73 1.92
C TYR A 226 2.16 -36.58 1.86
N LEU A 227 1.01 -35.98 1.56
CA LEU A 227 -0.28 -36.68 1.45
C LEU A 227 -0.28 -37.70 0.32
N TYR A 228 0.35 -37.38 -0.82
CA TYR A 228 0.47 -38.30 -1.93
C TYR A 228 1.22 -39.57 -1.51
N ARG A 229 2.39 -39.41 -0.86
CA ARG A 229 3.17 -40.57 -0.39
C ARG A 229 2.44 -41.34 0.68
N PHE A 230 1.86 -40.64 1.66
CA PHE A 230 1.07 -41.26 2.71
C PHE A 230 -0.06 -42.12 2.15
N ARG A 231 -0.83 -41.59 1.18
CA ARG A 231 -1.91 -42.31 0.52
C ARG A 231 -1.41 -43.48 -0.33
N HIS A 232 -0.28 -43.33 -0.98
CA HIS A 232 0.36 -44.41 -1.74
C HIS A 232 0.71 -45.60 -0.83
N GLU A 233 1.24 -45.33 0.37
CA GLU A 233 1.58 -46.37 1.35
C GLU A 233 0.35 -47.05 1.96
N LEU A 234 -0.74 -46.31 2.20
CA LEU A 234 -2.00 -46.93 2.61
C LEU A 234 -2.56 -47.86 1.52
N LYS A 235 -2.49 -47.44 0.26
CA LYS A 235 -2.93 -48.27 -0.88
C LYS A 235 -2.07 -49.50 -1.13
N SER A 236 -0.81 -49.49 -0.69
CA SER A 236 0.07 -50.66 -0.76
C SER A 236 -0.17 -51.65 0.39
N GLY A 237 -1.20 -51.42 1.22
CA GLY A 237 -1.61 -52.32 2.30
C GLY A 237 -0.86 -52.10 3.62
N ARG A 238 -0.07 -51.02 3.75
CA ARG A 238 0.58 -50.70 5.02
C ARG A 238 -0.42 -50.19 6.05
N ASP A 239 -0.15 -50.50 7.31
CA ASP A 239 -0.89 -49.90 8.40
C ASP A 239 -0.64 -48.38 8.47
N PHE A 240 -1.58 -47.67 9.10
CA PHE A 240 -1.55 -46.21 9.17
C PHE A 240 -0.23 -45.66 9.75
N ASN A 241 0.31 -46.32 10.77
CA ASN A 241 1.54 -45.86 11.43
C ASN A 241 2.78 -46.13 10.57
N ALA A 242 2.86 -47.25 9.86
CA ALA A 242 3.96 -47.49 8.91
C ALA A 242 3.87 -46.56 7.71
N ALA A 243 2.67 -46.22 7.24
CA ALA A 243 2.48 -45.24 6.17
C ALA A 243 3.02 -43.84 6.57
N ILE A 244 2.75 -43.37 7.80
CA ILE A 244 3.33 -42.11 8.33
C ILE A 244 4.86 -42.21 8.42
N ARG A 245 5.38 -43.29 9.03
CA ARG A 245 6.84 -43.47 9.17
C ARG A 245 7.54 -43.47 7.82
N GLN A 246 6.96 -44.14 6.83
CA GLN A 246 7.52 -44.21 5.50
C GLN A 246 7.44 -42.86 4.78
N ALA A 247 6.32 -42.13 4.89
CA ALA A 247 6.19 -40.78 4.34
C ALA A 247 7.22 -39.81 4.94
N HIS A 248 7.46 -39.89 6.25
CA HIS A 248 8.53 -39.13 6.91
C HIS A 248 9.92 -39.49 6.42
N GLY A 249 10.23 -40.79 6.34
CA GLY A 249 11.56 -41.26 5.99
C GLY A 249 11.96 -40.98 4.53
N THR A 250 11.00 -40.88 3.62
CA THR A 250 11.27 -40.62 2.19
C THR A 250 10.99 -39.17 1.82
N VAL A 251 9.72 -38.82 1.71
CA VAL A 251 9.28 -37.52 1.22
C VAL A 251 9.54 -36.42 2.26
N GLY A 252 9.53 -36.74 3.56
CA GLY A 252 9.89 -35.77 4.60
C GLY A 252 11.30 -35.20 4.39
N LEU A 253 12.30 -36.04 4.09
CA LEU A 253 13.66 -35.57 3.81
C LEU A 253 13.71 -34.72 2.53
N ALA A 254 13.02 -35.14 1.46
CA ALA A 254 12.95 -34.37 0.22
C ALA A 254 12.34 -32.98 0.42
N ILE A 255 11.27 -32.88 1.22
CA ILE A 255 10.62 -31.61 1.58
C ILE A 255 11.56 -30.72 2.39
N ILE A 256 12.30 -31.26 3.36
CA ILE A 256 13.28 -30.50 4.14
C ILE A 256 14.34 -29.88 3.22
N LEU A 257 14.93 -30.68 2.32
CA LEU A 257 15.98 -30.20 1.42
C LEU A 257 15.47 -29.14 0.44
N ALA A 258 14.31 -29.36 -0.16
CA ALA A 258 13.68 -28.38 -1.04
C ALA A 258 13.37 -27.07 -0.30
N ASN A 259 12.86 -27.15 0.93
CA ASN A 259 12.53 -25.99 1.74
C ASN A 259 13.79 -25.20 2.14
N LEU A 260 14.89 -25.89 2.49
CA LEU A 260 16.17 -25.24 2.79
C LEU A 260 16.73 -24.51 1.55
N ALA A 261 16.59 -25.09 0.36
CA ALA A 261 17.00 -24.44 -0.88
C ALA A 261 16.18 -23.17 -1.15
N LEU A 262 14.85 -23.20 -0.95
CA LEU A 262 14.02 -22.01 -1.07
C LEU A 262 14.35 -20.96 -0.01
N ILE A 263 14.56 -21.37 1.24
CA ILE A 263 14.99 -20.46 2.32
C ILE A 263 16.29 -19.75 1.93
N ALA A 264 17.28 -20.49 1.41
CA ALA A 264 18.51 -19.89 0.94
C ALA A 264 18.27 -18.88 -0.20
N GLY A 265 17.37 -19.21 -1.15
CA GLY A 265 16.97 -18.28 -2.22
C GLY A 265 16.30 -17.00 -1.71
N PHE A 266 15.36 -17.11 -0.75
CA PHE A 266 14.70 -15.94 -0.17
C PHE A 266 15.61 -15.13 0.76
N MET A 267 16.57 -15.77 1.43
CA MET A 267 17.57 -15.07 2.24
C MET A 267 18.44 -14.13 1.38
N VAL A 268 18.67 -14.42 0.10
CA VAL A 268 19.40 -13.49 -0.79
C VAL A 268 18.71 -12.13 -0.87
N LEU A 269 17.37 -12.09 -0.76
CA LEU A 269 16.62 -10.82 -0.78
C LEU A 269 16.93 -9.91 0.41
N THR A 270 17.44 -10.46 1.52
CA THR A 270 17.84 -9.64 2.68
C THR A 270 19.09 -8.81 2.42
N LEU A 271 19.80 -9.04 1.31
CA LEU A 271 20.95 -8.24 0.88
C LEU A 271 20.56 -7.01 0.04
N SER A 272 19.27 -6.77 -0.19
CA SER A 272 18.80 -5.64 -1.00
C SER A 272 18.90 -4.31 -0.26
N ASP A 273 19.22 -3.23 -0.98
CA ASP A 273 19.13 -1.85 -0.45
C ASP A 273 17.67 -1.37 -0.28
N PHE A 274 16.72 -2.08 -0.89
CA PHE A 274 15.30 -1.73 -0.80
C PHE A 274 14.64 -2.44 0.39
N VAL A 275 14.37 -1.68 1.46
CA VAL A 275 13.84 -2.19 2.74
C VAL A 275 12.62 -3.12 2.59
N PRO A 276 11.62 -2.85 1.73
CA PRO A 276 10.50 -3.77 1.53
C PRO A 276 10.95 -5.15 1.01
N THR A 277 11.95 -5.23 0.14
CA THR A 277 12.50 -6.50 -0.36
C THR A 277 13.18 -7.28 0.76
N VAL A 278 13.95 -6.59 1.61
CA VAL A 278 14.62 -7.22 2.77
C VAL A 278 13.60 -7.82 3.73
N GLN A 279 12.57 -7.04 4.08
CA GLN A 279 11.51 -7.48 4.97
C GLN A 279 10.72 -8.65 4.38
N PHE A 280 10.43 -8.61 3.08
CA PHE A 280 9.74 -9.69 2.39
C PHE A 280 10.54 -10.99 2.44
N GLY A 281 11.83 -10.96 2.08
CA GLY A 281 12.71 -12.12 2.15
C GLY A 281 12.76 -12.74 3.54
N PHE A 282 12.97 -11.90 4.56
CA PHE A 282 13.03 -12.33 5.95
C PHE A 282 11.71 -12.98 6.43
N LEU A 283 10.57 -12.34 6.15
CA LEU A 283 9.26 -12.86 6.56
C LEU A 283 8.91 -14.18 5.87
N VAL A 284 9.19 -14.29 4.56
CA VAL A 284 8.98 -15.54 3.82
C VAL A 284 9.83 -16.66 4.44
N THR A 285 11.11 -16.41 4.75
CA THR A 285 11.96 -17.40 5.42
C THR A 285 11.36 -17.91 6.74
N ILE A 286 10.84 -17.01 7.59
CA ILE A 286 10.16 -17.41 8.84
C ILE A 286 8.95 -18.29 8.54
N VAL A 287 8.11 -17.88 7.59
CA VAL A 287 6.92 -18.64 7.22
C VAL A 287 7.28 -20.00 6.63
N MET A 288 8.35 -20.12 5.86
CA MET A 288 8.80 -21.38 5.29
C MET A 288 9.34 -22.35 6.36
N LEU A 289 10.05 -21.85 7.36
CA LEU A 289 10.46 -22.66 8.53
C LEU A 289 9.24 -23.12 9.32
N GLY A 290 8.29 -22.22 9.57
CA GLY A 290 7.02 -22.55 10.22
C GLY A 290 6.17 -23.54 9.41
N GLY A 291 6.13 -23.40 8.08
CA GLY A 291 5.38 -24.27 7.18
C GLY A 291 5.97 -25.67 7.10
N LEU A 292 7.30 -25.79 7.08
CA LEU A 292 7.98 -27.08 7.16
C LEU A 292 7.67 -27.80 8.48
N THR A 293 7.82 -27.10 9.60
CA THR A 293 7.54 -27.67 10.93
C THR A 293 6.06 -28.04 11.07
N ALA A 294 5.14 -27.19 10.62
CA ALA A 294 3.72 -27.47 10.61
C ALA A 294 3.37 -28.69 9.73
N ASN A 295 3.93 -28.81 8.52
CA ASN A 295 3.66 -29.95 7.64
C ASN A 295 4.27 -31.26 8.16
N LEU A 296 5.39 -31.23 8.88
CA LEU A 296 5.98 -32.45 9.45
C LEU A 296 5.41 -32.83 10.81
N LEU A 297 4.77 -31.91 11.54
CA LEU A 297 4.24 -32.18 12.88
C LEU A 297 2.71 -32.15 12.92
N ILE A 298 2.12 -31.04 12.49
CA ILE A 298 0.68 -30.80 12.57
C ILE A 298 -0.07 -31.68 11.57
N LEU A 299 0.41 -31.79 10.33
CA LEU A 299 -0.25 -32.61 9.31
C LEU A 299 -0.42 -34.08 9.74
N PRO A 300 0.63 -34.86 10.08
CA PRO A 300 0.46 -36.25 10.48
C PRO A 300 -0.38 -36.41 11.76
N LEU A 301 -0.31 -35.44 12.68
CA LEU A 301 -1.17 -35.42 13.86
C LEU A 301 -2.65 -35.27 13.47
N LEU A 302 -2.97 -34.33 12.58
CA LEU A 302 -4.33 -34.11 12.07
C LEU A 302 -4.85 -35.34 11.32
N LEU A 303 -4.01 -35.99 10.50
CA LEU A 303 -4.38 -37.23 9.81
C LEU A 303 -4.74 -38.34 10.81
N ARG A 304 -4.00 -38.42 11.93
CA ARG A 304 -4.26 -39.43 12.96
C ARG A 304 -5.56 -39.18 13.72
N THR A 305 -5.85 -37.92 14.06
CA THR A 305 -7.07 -37.56 14.79
C THR A 305 -8.32 -37.58 13.93
N LEU A 306 -8.21 -37.19 12.65
CA LEU A 306 -9.34 -37.02 11.74
C LEU A 306 -9.49 -38.20 10.76
N ARG A 307 -9.24 -39.43 11.23
CA ARG A 307 -9.46 -40.67 10.46
C ARG A 307 -10.87 -40.78 9.89
N VAL A 308 -11.86 -40.11 10.49
CA VAL A 308 -13.27 -40.09 10.06
C VAL A 308 -13.50 -39.32 8.76
N ILE A 309 -12.63 -38.37 8.40
CA ILE A 309 -12.76 -37.53 7.19
C ILE A 309 -12.29 -38.28 5.93
N TRP A 310 -11.85 -39.53 6.07
CA TRP A 310 -11.32 -40.31 4.96
C TRP A 310 -12.44 -40.76 4.00
N PRO A 311 -12.27 -40.59 2.69
CA PRO A 311 -13.25 -41.12 1.73
C PRO A 311 -13.31 -42.65 1.84
N SER A 312 -14.53 -43.18 1.94
CA SER A 312 -14.84 -44.62 2.06
C SER A 312 -14.32 -45.49 0.91
N SER A 313 -13.86 -44.87 -0.19
CA SER A 313 -13.22 -45.54 -1.33
C SER A 313 -11.79 -46.03 -1.08
N LEU A 314 -11.24 -45.82 0.12
CA LEU A 314 -9.88 -46.25 0.50
C LEU A 314 -9.83 -47.51 1.38
N GLY A 315 -10.97 -48.17 1.62
CA GLY A 315 -11.00 -49.51 2.23
C GLY A 315 -10.34 -49.59 3.61
N LEU A 316 -10.55 -48.56 4.45
CA LEU A 316 -10.25 -48.63 5.88
C LEU A 316 -11.41 -49.30 6.63
#